data_AF-A0AAU9Q274-F1
#
_entry.id   AF-A0AAU9Q274-F1
#
_cell.length_a   1.000
_cell.length_b   1.000
_cell.length_c   1.000
_cell.angle_alpha   90.00
_cell.angle_beta   90.00
_cell.angle_gamma   90.00
#
_symmetry.space_group_name_H-M   'P 1'
#
loop_
_entity.id
_entity.type
_entity.pdbx_description
1 polymer ?
#
loop_
_entity_poly.entity_id
_entity_poly.type
_entity_poly.pdbx_seq_one_letter_code
_entity_poly.pdbx_strand_id
1 'polypeptide(L)' 'MGVPIIGVGGIESAEYIDQAVNNGWLDLAAVGRAILKDPLAFNQQIMQQEVSA' A
#
# COMPACT_ATOMS: atom_id res chain seq x y z
N MET A 1 -21.81 10.39 4.38
CA MET A 1 -20.70 9.97 3.50
C MET A 1 -19.44 10.65 4.01
N GLY A 2 -18.37 9.88 4.26
CA GLY A 2 -17.12 10.39 4.83
C GLY A 2 -16.23 11.06 3.77
N VAL A 3 -15.23 11.82 4.22
CA VAL A 3 -14.18 12.38 3.35
C VAL A 3 -13.16 11.27 3.07
N PRO A 4 -12.80 10.97 1.80
CA PRO A 4 -11.79 9.96 1.49
C PRO A 4 -10.42 10.28 2.09
N ILE A 5 -9.73 9.26 2.60
CA ILE A 5 -8.46 9.35 3.30
C ILE A 5 -7.35 8.67 2.48
N ILE A 6 -6.23 9.38 2.30
CA ILE A 6 -4.98 8.82 1.78
C ILE A 6 -4.02 8.59 2.95
N GLY A 7 -3.66 7.34 3.23
CA GLY A 7 -2.67 6.99 4.24
C GLY A 7 -1.23 7.07 3.72
N VAL A 8 -0.33 7.61 4.55
CA VAL A 8 1.11 7.76 4.23
C VAL A 8 1.98 7.47 5.45
N GLY A 9 3.24 7.12 5.18
CA GLY A 9 4.28 6.96 6.21
C GLY A 9 4.52 5.51 6.60
N GLY A 10 5.73 5.01 6.36
CA GLY A 10 6.15 3.66 6.76
C GLY A 10 5.48 2.51 5.99
N ILE A 11 4.82 2.79 4.86
CA ILE A 11 4.18 1.76 4.03
C ILE A 11 5.25 1.08 3.18
N GLU A 12 5.49 -0.21 3.43
CA GLU A 12 6.55 -0.98 2.75
C GLU A 12 6.10 -2.39 2.33
N SER A 13 4.90 -2.86 2.67
CA SER A 13 4.42 -4.22 2.37
C SER A 13 3.02 -4.26 1.75
N ALA A 14 2.76 -5.29 0.94
CA ALA A 14 1.47 -5.49 0.29
C ALA A 14 0.39 -5.84 1.32
N GLU A 15 0.73 -6.66 2.31
CA GLU A 15 -0.20 -7.13 3.34
C GLU A 15 -0.75 -5.96 4.16
N TYR A 16 0.07 -4.95 4.46
CA TYR A 16 -0.40 -3.77 5.18
C TYR A 16 -1.35 -2.93 4.32
N ILE A 17 -1.01 -2.74 3.03
CA ILE A 17 -1.85 -1.97 2.10
C ILE A 17 -3.24 -2.63 2.00
N ASP A 18 -3.27 -3.94 1.76
CA ASP A 18 -4.51 -4.69 1.63
C ASP A 18 -5.31 -4.70 2.92
N GLN A 19 -4.66 -4.94 4.06
CA GLN A 19 -5.33 -4.90 5.36
C GLN A 19 -5.94 -3.51 5.64
N ALA A 20 -5.22 -2.44 5.35
CA ALA A 20 -5.66 -1.08 5.63
C ALA A 20 -6.85 -0.66 4.76
N VAL A 21 -6.84 -1.04 3.47
CA VAL A 21 -7.97 -0.82 2.55
C VAL A 21 -9.17 -1.69 2.93
N ASN A 22 -8.96 -3.00 3.14
CA ASN A 22 -10.04 -3.94 3.43
C ASN A 22 -10.75 -3.64 4.76
N ASN A 23 -10.01 -3.15 5.76
CA ASN A 23 -10.59 -2.75 7.04
C ASN A 23 -11.18 -1.32 7.02
N GLY A 24 -11.09 -0.60 5.90
CA GLY A 24 -11.60 0.77 5.76
C GLY A 24 -10.86 1.80 6.60
N TRP A 25 -9.58 1.57 6.92
CA TRP A 25 -8.75 2.54 7.64
C TRP A 25 -8.34 3.72 6.74
N LEU A 26 -8.21 3.45 5.45
CA LEU A 26 -7.88 4.39 4.39
C LEU A 26 -8.59 3.99 3.09
N ASP A 27 -8.76 4.94 2.19
CA ASP A 27 -9.29 4.70 0.84
C ASP A 27 -8.15 4.47 -0.16
N LEU A 28 -6.99 5.08 0.07
CA LEU A 28 -5.79 4.93 -0.74
C LEU A 28 -4.53 4.90 0.12
N ALA A 29 -3.53 4.13 -0.30
CA ALA A 29 -2.19 4.14 0.28
C ALA A 29 -1.22 4.88 -0.66
N ALA A 30 -0.52 5.89 -0.15
CA ALA A 30 0.55 6.56 -0.89
C ALA A 30 1.92 6.13 -0.35
N VAL A 31 2.74 5.55 -1.24
CA VAL A 31 4.04 4.99 -0.92
C VAL A 31 5.14 5.88 -1.51
N GLY A 32 6.03 6.39 -0.65
CA GLY A 32 7.12 7.27 -1.03
C GLY A 32 8.46 6.55 -1.12
N ARG A 33 9.22 6.57 -0.01
CA ARG A 33 10.61 6.08 0.05
C ARG A 33 10.78 4.63 -0.41
N ALA A 34 9.81 3.75 -0.16
CA ALA A 34 9.90 2.35 -0.56
C ALA A 34 9.91 2.19 -2.10
N ILE A 35 9.08 2.95 -2.82
CA ILE A 35 9.12 3.01 -4.29
C ILE A 35 10.45 3.61 -4.76
N LEU A 36 10.88 4.73 -4.17
CA LEU A 36 12.08 5.43 -4.63
C LEU A 36 13.39 4.66 -4.39
N LYS A 37 13.42 3.75 -3.43
CA LYS A 37 14.60 2.92 -3.13
C LYS A 37 14.94 1.98 -4.28
N ASP A 38 13.94 1.31 -4.84
CA ASP A 38 14.03 0.49 -6.04
C ASP A 38 12.64 0.30 -6.66
N PRO A 39 12.27 1.11 -7.68
CA PRO A 39 10.92 1.09 -8.25
C PRO A 39 10.58 -0.25 -8.92
N LEU A 40 11.56 -0.93 -9.51
CA LEU A 40 11.32 -2.19 -10.21
C LEU A 40 11.11 -3.32 -9.21
N ALA A 41 11.95 -3.40 -8.18
CA ALA A 41 11.78 -4.37 -7.11
C ALA A 41 10.45 -4.15 -6.38
N PHE A 42 10.08 -2.89 -6.08
CA PHE A 42 8.79 -2.59 -5.45
C PHE A 42 7.61 -3.08 -6.29
N ASN A 43 7.63 -2.83 -7.60
CA ASN A 43 6.59 -3.31 -8.49
C ASN A 43 6.49 -4.84 -8.51
N GLN A 44 7.62 -5.54 -8.62
CA GLN A 44 7.66 -7.00 -8.70
C GLN A 44 7.30 -7.70 -7.38
N GLN A 45 7.74 -7.14 -6.26
CA GLN A 45 7.63 -7.78 -4.94
C GLN A 45 6.39 -7.36 -4.18
N ILE A 46 5.89 -6.14 -4.37
CA ILE A 46 4.80 -5.56 -3.58
C ILE A 46 3.54 -5.39 -4.43
N MET A 47 3.63 -4.74 -5.59
CA MET A 47 2.44 -4.43 -6.40
C MET A 47 1.86 -5.64 -7.14
N GLN A 48 2.70 -6.64 -7.46
CA GLN A 48 2.30 -7.86 -8.17
C GLN A 48 2.11 -9.06 -7.24
N GLN A 49 2.21 -8.86 -5.94
CA GLN A 49 2.06 -9.92 -4.97
C GLN A 49 0.58 -10.34 -4.92
N GLU A 50 0.30 -11.62 -5.24
CA GLU A 50 -1.02 -12.18 -4.95
C GLU A 50 -1.11 -12.42 -3.43
N VAL A 51 -1.82 -11.55 -2.74
CA VAL A 51 -2.13 -11.77 -1.32
C VAL A 51 -3.30 -12.76 -1.27
N SER A 52 -3.01 -13.98 -0.82
CA SER A 52 -4.04 -14.99 -0.59
C SER A 52 -4.99 -14.50 0.51
N ALA A 53 -6.27 -14.39 0.17
CA ALA A 53 -7.35 -13.97 1.06
C ALA A 53 -7.62 -14.97 2.20
#